data_AF-A0A941GUM9-F1
#
_entry.id   AF-A0A941GUM9-F1
#
_cell.length_a   1.000
_cell.length_b   1.000
_cell.length_c   1.000
_cell.angle_alpha   90.00
_cell.angle_beta   90.00
_cell.angle_gamma   90.00
#
_symmetry.space_group_name_H-M   'P 1'
#
loop_
_entity.id
_entity.type
_entity.pdbx_description
1 polymer ?
#
loop_
_entity_poly.entity_id
_entity_poly.type
_entity_poly.pdbx_seq_one_letter_code
_entity_poly.pdbx_strand_id
1 'polypeptide(L)' 'MHKNIAFLGLGVMGGPMSANLAQKGLAVRAWNRTPNRPG' A
#
# COMPACT_ATOMS: atom_id res chain seq x y z
N MET A 1 6.64 -13.84 14.38
CA MET A 1 6.11 -12.46 14.49
C MET A 1 5.68 -11.99 13.11
N HIS A 2 4.39 -11.76 12.88
CA HIS A 2 3.92 -11.13 11.64
C HIS A 2 4.25 -9.62 11.68
N LYS A 3 5.07 -9.14 10.76
CA LYS A 3 5.34 -7.69 10.60
C LYS A 3 4.20 -7.08 9.78
N ASN A 4 3.41 -6.24 10.44
CA ASN A 4 2.41 -5.42 9.76
C ASN A 4 3.10 -4.22 9.12
N ILE A 5 2.85 -3.98 7.84
CA ILE A 5 3.44 -2.89 7.05
C ILE A 5 2.37 -1.82 6.84
N ALA A 6 2.63 -0.59 7.27
CA ALA A 6 1.82 0.56 6.90
C ALA A 6 2.42 1.22 5.66
N PHE A 7 1.61 1.45 4.63
CA PHE A 7 2.02 2.13 3.40
C PHE A 7 1.24 3.45 3.27
N LEU A 8 1.95 4.58 3.31
CA LEU A 8 1.35 5.92 3.25
C LEU A 8 1.63 6.56 1.90
N GLY A 9 0.56 6.82 1.14
CA GLY A 9 0.62 7.41 -0.19
C GLY A 9 0.42 6.38 -1.28
N LEU A 10 -0.68 6.51 -2.03
CA LEU A 10 -1.08 5.55 -3.08
C LEU A 10 -1.15 6.21 -4.46
N GLY A 11 -0.21 7.12 -4.76
CA GLY A 11 -0.05 7.68 -6.11
C GLY A 11 0.59 6.69 -7.09
N VAL A 12 1.00 7.18 -8.26
CA VAL A 12 1.52 6.39 -9.42
C VAL A 12 2.52 5.31 -9.03
N MET A 13 3.44 5.62 -8.12
CA MET A 13 4.42 4.64 -7.64
C MET A 13 3.91 3.83 -6.44
N GLY A 14 3.18 4.47 -5.52
CA GLY A 14 2.79 3.88 -4.23
C GLY A 14 1.72 2.80 -4.37
N GLY A 15 0.76 2.98 -5.28
CA GLY A 15 -0.25 1.99 -5.62
C GLY A 15 0.35 0.62 -5.97
N PRO A 16 1.12 0.50 -7.07
CA PRO A 16 1.72 -0.78 -7.47
C PRO A 16 2.72 -1.32 -6.45
N MET A 17 3.47 -0.47 -5.74
CA MET A 17 4.36 -0.94 -4.66
C MET A 17 3.60 -1.60 -3.50
N SER A 18 2.54 -0.96 -3.00
CA SER A 18 1.73 -1.52 -1.91
C SER A 18 1.02 -2.81 -2.33
N ALA A 19 0.56 -2.88 -3.58
CA ALA A 19 -0.05 -4.08 -4.15
C ALA A 19 0.97 -5.23 -4.29
N ASN A 20 2.20 -4.95 -4.72
CA ASN A 20 3.26 -5.96 -4.81
C ASN A 20 3.62 -6.56 -3.46
N LEU A 21 3.63 -5.75 -2.39
CA LEU A 21 3.86 -6.25 -1.03
C LEU A 21 2.72 -7.18 -0.58
N ALA A 22 1.46 -6.78 -0.82
CA ALA A 22 0.30 -7.60 -0.51
C ALA A 22 0.28 -8.93 -1.30
N GLN A 23 0.63 -8.89 -2.59
CA GLN A 23 0.74 -10.08 -3.46
C GLN A 23 1.80 -11.06 -2.97
N LYS A 24 2.85 -10.59 -2.28
CA LYS A 24 3.87 -11.43 -1.66
C LYS A 24 3.47 -11.99 -0.28
N GLY A 25 2.21 -11.82 0.12
CA GLY A 25 1.68 -12.34 1.38
C GLY A 25 2.05 -11.49 2.61
N LEU A 26 2.53 -10.26 2.41
CA LEU A 26 2.79 -9.35 3.52
C LEU A 26 1.48 -8.69 3.97
N ALA A 27 1.27 -8.60 5.29
CA ALA A 27 0.15 -7.89 5.87
C ALA A 27 0.35 -6.38 5.71
N VAL A 28 -0.28 -5.79 4.68
CA VAL A 28 -0.12 -4.37 4.31
C VAL A 28 -1.39 -3.60 4.60
N ARG A 29 -1.27 -2.46 5.29
CA ARG A 29 -2.34 -1.49 5.49
C ARG A 29 -1.98 -0.21 4.74
N ALA A 30 -2.69 0.00 3.64
CA ALA A 30 -2.47 1.12 2.74
C ALA A 30 -3.39 2.30 3.11
N TRP A 31 -2.89 3.53 3.08
CA TRP A 31 -3.67 4.74 3.28
C TRP A 31 -3.22 5.85 2.36
N ASN A 32 -4.17 6.64 1.86
CA ASN A 32 -3.92 7.83 1.09
C ASN A 32 -4.75 8.99 1.64
N ARG A 33 -4.18 10.20 1.63
CA ARG A 33 -4.88 11.41 2.09
C ARG A 33 -6.15 11.68 1.29
N THR A 34 -6.10 11.40 -0.02
CA THR A 34 -7.21 11.58 -0.95
C THR A 34 -7.73 10.20 -1.40
N PRO A 35 -8.89 9.75 -0.91
CA PRO A 35 -9.38 8.38 -1.10
C PRO A 35 -9.55 7.94 -2.56
N ASN A 36 -9.78 8.89 -3.47
CA ASN A 36 -10.06 8.64 -4.88
C ASN A 36 -9.01 9.23 -5.82
N ARG A 37 -7.81 9.54 -5.31
CA ARG A 37 -6.73 9.98 -6.19
C ARG A 37 -6.24 8.75 -6.96
N PRO A 38 -6.32 8.75 -8.30
CA PRO A 38 -5.71 7.69 -9.09
C PRO A 38 -4.20 7.69 -8.86
N GLY A 39 -3.68 6.50 -8.58
CA GLY A 39 -2.28 6.14 -8.69
C GLY A 39 -2.10 5.35 -9.98
#